data_AF-A0A410QHE0-F1
#
_entry.id   AF-A0A410QHE0-F1
#
_cell.length_a   1.000
_cell.length_b   1.000
_cell.length_c   1.000
_cell.angle_alpha   90.00
_cell.angle_beta   90.00
_cell.angle_gamma   90.00
#
_symmetry.space_group_name_H-M   'P 1'
#
loop_
_entity.id
_entity.type
_entity.pdbx_description
1 polymer ?
#
loop_
_entity_poly.entity_id
_entity_poly.type
_entity_poly.pdbx_seq_one_letter_code
_entity_poly.pdbx_strand_id
1 'polypeptide(L)' 'MHDLLRLAEIVKLETTEEQRDTLNIITTFNINARYPDYKQSFYKKCDYKFTTANIKKIKELRAWLLSIIDEE' A
#
# COMPACT_ATOMS: atom_id res chain seq x y z
N MET A 1 5.04 -13.96 0.34
CA MET A 1 3.86 -13.22 -0.14
C MET A 1 4.10 -11.74 0.12
N HIS A 2 4.07 -10.87 -0.89
CA HIS A 2 4.28 -9.42 -0.73
C HIS A 2 3.07 -8.58 -1.14
N ASP A 3 2.08 -9.23 -1.71
CA ASP A 3 0.86 -8.61 -2.21
C ASP A 3 -0.12 -8.40 -1.06
N LEU A 4 -0.23 -7.14 -0.63
CA LEU A 4 -1.10 -6.76 0.49
C LEU A 4 -2.58 -6.86 0.13
N LEU A 5 -2.96 -6.63 -1.14
CA LEU A 5 -4.34 -6.81 -1.57
C LEU A 5 -4.72 -8.29 -1.47
N ARG A 6 -3.84 -9.18 -1.95
CA ARG A 6 -4.06 -10.62 -1.85
C ARG A 6 -4.21 -11.08 -0.39
N LEU A 7 -3.43 -10.51 0.53
CA LEU A 7 -3.57 -10.81 1.95
C LEU A 7 -4.93 -10.38 2.50
N ALA A 8 -5.38 -9.16 2.17
CA ALA A 8 -6.70 -8.66 2.57
C ALA A 8 -7.84 -9.57 2.07
N GLU A 9 -7.75 -10.06 0.82
CA GLU A 9 -8.73 -10.99 0.26
C GLU A 9 -8.75 -12.36 0.96
N ILE A 10 -7.58 -12.90 1.32
CA ILE A 10 -7.46 -14.20 1.99
C ILE A 10 -8.14 -14.15 3.36
N VAL A 11 -7.98 -13.05 4.09
CA VAL A 11 -8.63 -12.85 5.39
C VAL A 11 -10.06 -12.32 5.27
N LYS A 12 -10.58 -12.17 4.03
CA LYS A 12 -11.91 -11.64 3.72
C LYS A 12 -12.19 -10.27 4.33
N LEU A 13 -11.16 -9.42 4.38
CA LEU A 13 -11.30 -8.04 4.84
C LEU A 13 -12.13 -7.26 3.83
N GLU A 14 -13.18 -6.57 4.29
CA GLU A 14 -13.98 -5.69 3.45
C GLU A 14 -13.19 -4.40 3.17
N THR A 15 -12.80 -4.21 1.90
CA THR A 15 -12.00 -3.06 1.46
C THR A 15 -12.73 -2.28 0.38
N THR A 16 -12.68 -0.95 0.43
CA THR A 16 -13.11 -0.09 -0.67
C THR A 16 -12.13 -0.13 -1.84
N GLU A 17 -12.56 0.28 -3.04
CA GLU A 17 -11.67 0.38 -4.22
C GLU A 17 -10.44 1.26 -3.94
N GLU A 18 -10.60 2.37 -3.23
CA GLU A 18 -9.46 3.23 -2.87
C GLU A 18 -8.47 2.53 -1.93
N GLN A 19 -8.95 1.71 -0.99
CA GLN A 19 -8.08 0.92 -0.12
C GLN A 19 -7.36 -0.17 -0.90
N ARG A 20 -8.04 -0.83 -1.85
CA ARG A 20 -7.44 -1.83 -2.75
C ARG A 20 -6.30 -1.21 -3.57
N ASP A 21 -6.53 -0.04 -4.15
CA ASP A 21 -5.51 0.72 -4.87
C ASP A 21 -4.33 1.11 -3.96
N THR A 22 -4.62 1.50 -2.72
CA THR A 22 -3.60 1.86 -1.73
C THR A 22 -2.75 0.64 -1.33
N LEU A 23 -3.35 -0.53 -1.13
CA LEU A 23 -2.65 -1.78 -0.85
C LEU A 23 -1.74 -2.21 -2.03
N ASN A 24 -2.21 -2.03 -3.26
CA ASN A 24 -1.44 -2.31 -4.48
C ASN A 24 -0.23 -1.38 -4.63
N ILE A 25 -0.39 -0.09 -4.37
CA ILE A 25 0.74 0.85 -4.47
C ILE A 25 1.78 0.60 -3.37
N ILE A 26 1.36 0.27 -2.15
CA ILE A 26 2.28 -0.11 -1.06
C ILE A 26 3.04 -1.39 -1.42
N THR A 27 2.38 -2.38 -2.01
CA THR A 27 3.03 -3.59 -2.53
C THR A 27 4.12 -3.24 -3.53
N THR A 28 3.84 -2.30 -4.44
CA THR A 28 4.81 -1.81 -5.42
C THR A 28 6.01 -1.13 -4.74
N PHE A 29 5.78 -0.25 -3.76
CA PHE A 29 6.85 0.34 -2.95
C PHE A 29 7.71 -0.74 -2.27
N ASN A 30 7.08 -1.72 -1.62
CA ASN A 30 7.76 -2.79 -0.88
C ASN A 30 8.63 -3.69 -1.77
N ILE A 31 8.22 -3.93 -3.02
CA ILE A 31 9.02 -4.70 -3.98
C ILE A 31 10.21 -3.87 -4.47
N ASN A 32 9.97 -2.63 -4.89
CA ASN A 32 11.02 -1.77 -5.46
C ASN A 32 12.08 -1.35 -4.42
N ALA A 33 11.71 -1.24 -3.15
CA ALA A 33 12.67 -0.93 -2.08
C ALA A 33 13.61 -2.11 -1.76
N ARG A 34 13.19 -3.35 -2.03
CA ARG A 34 13.95 -4.57 -1.68
C ARG A 34 14.75 -5.14 -2.84
N TYR A 35 14.27 -4.98 -4.06
CA TYR A 35 14.91 -5.54 -5.25
C TYR A 35 15.39 -4.40 -6.14
N PRO A 36 16.63 -3.89 -5.96
CA PRO A 36 17.16 -2.78 -6.75
C PRO A 36 17.28 -3.09 -8.25
N ASP A 37 17.27 -4.39 -8.61
CA ASP A 37 17.25 -4.88 -9.99
C ASP A 37 15.88 -4.76 -10.66
N TYR A 38 14.82 -4.45 -9.91
CA TYR A 38 13.54 -4.09 -10.50
C TYR A 38 13.65 -2.77 -11.25
N LYS A 39 12.87 -2.63 -12.33
CA LYS A 39 12.91 -1.46 -13.21
C LYS A 39 12.81 -0.17 -12.39
N GLN A 40 13.87 0.64 -12.41
CA GLN A 40 13.96 1.98 -11.81
C GLN A 40 12.91 2.98 -12.34
N SER A 41 12.02 2.56 -13.24
CA SER A 41 10.87 3.34 -13.69
C SER A 41 9.95 3.76 -12.53
N PHE A 42 9.79 2.90 -11.52
CA PHE A 42 8.98 3.25 -10.36
C PHE A 42 9.68 4.30 -9.49
N TYR A 43 10.99 4.17 -9.27
CA TYR A 43 11.77 5.20 -8.59
C TYR A 43 11.67 6.55 -9.29
N LYS A 44 11.77 6.58 -10.63
CA LYS A 44 11.59 7.81 -11.43
C LYS A 44 10.19 8.43 -11.32
N LYS A 45 9.16 7.65 -10.96
CA LYS A 45 7.80 8.14 -10.69
C LYS A 45 7.67 8.79 -9.30
N CYS A 46 8.58 8.48 -8.38
CA CYS A 46 8.54 8.93 -6.99
C CYS A 46 9.04 10.37 -6.82
N ASP A 47 8.35 11.32 -7.46
CA ASP A 47 8.56 12.75 -7.18
C ASP A 47 7.97 13.16 -5.82
N TYR A 48 8.24 14.39 -5.39
CA TYR A 48 7.77 14.91 -4.11
C TYR A 48 6.24 14.88 -3.96
N LYS A 49 5.51 15.26 -5.01
CA LYS A 49 4.04 15.34 -4.99
C LYS A 49 3.43 13.95 -4.91
N PHE A 50 3.90 13.03 -5.75
CA PHE A 50 3.48 11.64 -5.78
C PHE A 50 3.77 10.95 -4.45
N THR A 51 4.99 11.11 -3.93
CA THR A 51 5.41 10.45 -2.69
C THR A 51 4.63 10.98 -1.49
N THR A 52 4.47 12.30 -1.38
CA THR A 52 3.70 12.92 -0.28
C THR A 52 2.23 12.48 -0.29
N ALA A 53 1.60 12.42 -1.47
CA ALA A 53 0.23 11.94 -1.61
C ALA A 53 0.08 10.48 -1.17
N ASN A 54 1.02 9.61 -1.55
CA ASN A 54 1.00 8.20 -1.16
C ASN A 54 1.28 8.02 0.35
N ILE A 55 2.22 8.78 0.93
CA ILE A 55 2.47 8.76 2.38
C ILE A 55 1.19 9.11 3.15
N LYS A 56 0.42 10.11 2.69
CA LYS A 56 -0.85 10.47 3.30
C LYS A 56 -1.84 9.29 3.26
N LYS A 57 -2.06 8.69 2.09
CA LYS A 57 -2.94 7.51 1.93
C LYS A 57 -2.51 6.33 2.80
N ILE A 58 -1.20 6.09 2.93
CA ILE A 58 -0.66 5.02 3.78
C ILE A 58 -1.00 5.26 5.25
N LYS A 59 -0.91 6.51 5.72
CA LYS A 59 -1.28 6.87 7.10
C LYS A 59 -2.78 6.70 7.35
N GLU A 60 -3.61 7.11 6.39
CA GLU A 60 -5.06 6.93 6.45
C GLU A 60 -5.44 5.44 6.48
N LEU A 61 -4.85 4.63 5.59
CA LEU A 61 -5.05 3.18 5.59
C LEU A 61 -4.61 2.53 6.91
N ARG A 62 -3.48 2.96 7.48
CA ARG A 62 -3.01 2.46 8.79
C ARG A 62 -4.00 2.81 9.90
N ALA A 63 -4.53 4.03 9.92
CA ALA A 63 -5.51 4.44 10.92
C ALA A 63 -6.79 3.60 10.83
N TRP A 64 -7.26 3.34 9.61
CA TRP A 64 -8.41 2.46 9.38
C TRP A 64 -8.14 1.01 9.78
N LEU A 65 -6.98 0.45 9.48
CA LEU A 65 -6.63 -0.90 9.93
C LEU A 65 -6.62 -1.00 11.46
N LEU A 66 -6.17 0.05 12.16
CA LEU A 66 -6.22 0.09 13.62
C LEU A 66 -7.64 0.19 14.15
N SER A 67 -8.52 0.98 13.53
CA SER A 67 -9.91 1.07 13.99
C SER A 67 -10.64 -0.27 13.89
N ILE A 68 -10.28 -1.13 12.92
CA ILE A 68 -10.83 -2.49 12.83
C ILE A 68 -10.36 -3.38 13.99
N ILE A 69 -9.11 -3.22 14.43
CA ILE A 69 -8.52 -4.03 15.51
C ILE A 69 -9.01 -3.54 16.87
N ASP A 70 -9.15 -2.23 17.06
CA ASP A 70 -9.59 -1.62 18.32
C ASP A 70 -11.12 -1.80 18.56
N GLU A 71 -11.86 -2.30 17.56
CA GLU A 71 -13.29 -2.65 17.66
C GLU A 71 -13.55 -4.10 18.13
N GLU A 72 -12.49 -4.91 18.37
CA GLU A 72 -12.55 -6.23 19.04
C GLU A 72 -12.36 -6.14 20.57
#